data_AF-A0A4Y2JQL0-F1
#
_entry.id   AF-A0A4Y2JQL0-F1
#
_cell.length_a   1.000
_cell.length_b   1.000
_cell.length_c   1.000
_cell.angle_alpha   90.00
_cell.angle_beta   90.00
_cell.angle_gamma   90.00
#
_symmetry.space_group_name_H-M   'P 1'
#
loop_
_entity.id
_entity.type
_entity.pdbx_description
1 polymer ?
#
loop_
_entity_poly.entity_id
_entity_poly.type
_entity_poly.pdbx_seq_one_letter_code
_entity_poly.pdbx_strand_id
1 'polypeptide(L)'
;MDQYQHLCRIAGKTWGINKNIRRLLYKTVLERTLCHGAATWGHNMTSRLQKKLDSIQRLFLLYITGAYRTTPIAALQVATGLQPLHLKIQQEATYARVARAISS
;
A
#
# COMPACT_ATOMS: atom_id res chain seq x y z
N MET A 1 -3.17 4.04 12.19
CA MET A 1 -2.19 3.09 12.76
C MET A 1 -2.88 1.79 13.18
N ASP A 2 -4.16 1.85 13.54
CA ASP A 2 -4.95 0.71 14.04
C ASP A 2 -5.08 -0.42 13.02
N GLN A 3 -5.27 -0.11 11.73
CA GLN A 3 -5.33 -1.13 10.67
C GLN A 3 -4.06 -1.99 10.58
N TYR A 4 -2.87 -1.40 10.79
CA TYR A 4 -1.61 -2.16 10.84
C TYR A 4 -1.59 -3.12 12.03
N GLN A 5 -2.06 -2.67 13.20
CA GLN A 5 -2.10 -3.47 14.42
C GLN A 5 -3.10 -4.63 14.30
N HIS A 6 -4.28 -4.38 13.73
CA HIS A 6 -5.27 -5.42 13.46
C HIS A 6 -4.74 -6.48 12.50
N LEU A 7 -4.09 -6.06 11.42
CA LEU A 7 -3.45 -7.00 10.47
C LEU A 7 -2.34 -7.80 11.14
N CYS A 8 -1.50 -7.16 11.96
CA CYS A 8 -0.47 -7.86 12.73
C CYS A 8 -1.04 -8.88 13.72
N ARG A 9 -2.22 -8.60 14.29
CA ARG A 9 -2.91 -9.48 15.25
C ARG A 9 -3.50 -10.71 14.56
N ILE A 10 -4.09 -10.53 13.38
CA ILE A 10 -4.67 -11.63 12.57
C ILE A 10 -3.56 -12.54 12.03
N ALA A 11 -2.45 -11.98 11.56
CA ALA A 11 -1.44 -12.75 10.85
C ALA A 11 -0.35 -13.41 11.73
N GLY A 12 -0.40 -13.20 13.05
CA GLY A 12 0.43 -13.88 14.04
C GLY A 12 1.94 -13.53 13.98
N LYS A 13 2.64 -13.67 15.12
CA LYS A 13 4.09 -13.34 15.21
C LYS A 13 5.00 -14.48 14.76
N THR A 14 4.55 -15.74 14.78
CA THR A 14 5.48 -16.87 14.63
C THR A 14 5.00 -18.03 13.74
N TRP A 15 3.70 -18.32 13.60
CA TRP A 15 3.24 -19.43 12.73
C TRP A 15 1.83 -19.14 12.19
N GLY A 16 1.62 -19.19 10.87
CA GLY A 16 0.26 -19.34 10.33
C GLY A 16 -0.08 -18.71 8.97
N ILE A 17 0.46 -17.54 8.61
CA ILE A 17 0.02 -16.83 7.39
C ILE A 17 1.12 -16.75 6.34
N ASN A 18 0.93 -17.47 5.22
CA ASN A 18 1.78 -17.47 4.03
C ASN A 18 2.01 -16.03 3.54
N LYS A 19 3.23 -15.73 3.05
CA LYS A 19 3.58 -14.44 2.42
C LYS A 19 2.55 -14.00 1.38
N ASN A 20 1.97 -14.94 0.63
CA ASN A 20 0.91 -14.67 -0.34
C ASN A 20 -0.38 -14.14 0.31
N ILE A 21 -0.79 -14.71 1.45
CA ILE A 21 -1.98 -14.24 2.18
C ILE A 21 -1.71 -12.87 2.81
N ARG A 22 -0.51 -12.63 3.35
CA ARG A 22 -0.12 -11.29 3.86
C ARG A 22 -0.13 -10.24 2.76
N ARG A 23 0.38 -10.59 1.58
CA ARG A 23 0.34 -9.75 0.38
C ARG A 23 -1.10 -9.51 -0.09
N LEU A 24 -1.95 -10.53 -0.03
CA LEU A 24 -3.38 -10.40 -0.36
C LEU A 24 -4.06 -9.41 0.60
N LEU A 25 -3.87 -9.57 1.90
CA LEU A 25 -4.40 -8.66 2.92
C LEU A 25 -3.94 -7.21 2.72
N TYR A 26 -2.68 -7.01 2.33
CA TYR A 26 -2.16 -5.68 1.98
C TYR A 26 -2.95 -5.06 0.82
N LYS A 27 -3.15 -5.80 -0.27
CA LYS A 27 -3.88 -5.30 -1.44
C LYS A 27 -5.37 -5.09 -1.14
N THR A 28 -6.00 -5.97 -0.38
CA THR A 28 -7.45 -5.87 -0.14
C THR A 28 -7.82 -4.84 0.90
N VAL A 29 -7.00 -4.65 1.94
CA VAL A 29 -7.31 -3.73 3.05
C VAL A 29 -6.61 -2.39 2.85
N LEU A 30 -5.28 -2.39 2.76
CA LEU A 30 -4.51 -1.14 2.75
C LEU A 30 -4.67 -0.39 1.43
N GLU A 31 -4.41 -1.08 0.31
CA GLU A 31 -4.48 -0.46 -1.02
C GLU A 31 -5.89 0.08 -1.27
N ARG A 32 -6.95 -0.69 -0.96
CA ARG A 32 -8.33 -0.20 -1.07
C ARG A 32 -8.64 0.98 -0.15
N THR A 33 -8.24 0.93 1.13
CA THR A 33 -8.52 2.02 2.07
C THR A 33 -7.88 3.33 1.59
N LEU A 34 -6.65 3.27 1.09
CA LEU A 34 -5.95 4.44 0.59
C LEU A 34 -6.47 4.90 -0.78
N CYS A 35 -6.83 3.96 -1.66
CA CYS A 35 -7.36 4.29 -2.99
C CYS A 35 -8.80 4.81 -2.95
N HIS A 36 -9.57 4.54 -1.89
CA HIS A 36 -10.92 5.08 -1.75
C HIS A 36 -10.97 6.61 -1.85
N GLY A 37 -9.96 7.30 -1.31
CA GLY A 37 -9.82 8.75 -1.43
C GLY A 37 -8.98 9.20 -2.63
N ALA A 38 -8.43 8.29 -3.45
CA ALA A 38 -7.49 8.67 -4.52
C ALA A 38 -8.09 9.69 -5.49
N ALA A 39 -9.40 9.61 -5.76
CA ALA A 39 -10.06 10.54 -6.66
C ALA A 39 -10.10 12.00 -6.15
N THR A 40 -9.91 12.24 -4.85
CA THR A 40 -9.91 13.60 -4.27
C THR A 40 -8.51 14.16 -4.09
N TRP A 41 -7.54 13.34 -3.65
CA TRP A 41 -6.18 13.81 -3.33
C TRP A 41 -5.07 13.22 -4.21
N GLY A 42 -5.37 12.24 -5.05
CA GLY A 42 -4.37 11.53 -5.86
C GLY A 42 -3.77 12.35 -7.01
N HIS A 43 -4.42 13.44 -7.42
CA HIS A 43 -3.90 14.31 -8.49
C HIS A 43 -2.77 15.25 -8.01
N ASN A 44 -2.88 15.78 -6.79
CA ASN A 44 -1.93 16.75 -6.22
C ASN A 44 -0.94 16.08 -5.25
N MET A 45 -0.17 15.11 -5.76
CA MET A 45 0.74 14.32 -4.94
C MET A 45 2.04 15.09 -4.63
N THR A 46 2.10 15.72 -3.45
CA THR A 46 3.31 16.42 -2.98
C THR A 46 4.41 15.45 -2.49
N SER A 47 5.67 15.88 -2.54
CA SER A 47 6.82 15.09 -2.05
C SER A 47 6.69 14.70 -0.56
N ARG A 48 6.11 15.59 0.26
CA ARG A 48 5.81 15.32 1.67
C ARG A 48 4.78 14.20 1.83
N LEU A 49 3.76 14.16 0.98
CA LEU A 49 2.75 13.11 1.00
C LEU A 49 3.33 11.78 0.52
N GLN A 50 4.15 11.78 -0.55
CA GLN A 50 4.85 10.58 -1.03
C GLN A 50 5.70 9.95 0.09
N LYS A 51 6.51 10.74 0.80
CA LYS A 51 7.31 10.24 1.93
C LYS A 51 6.46 9.62 3.05
N LYS A 52 5.28 10.20 3.33
CA LYS A 52 4.33 9.63 4.30
C LYS A 52 3.76 8.30 3.80
N LEU A 53 3.37 8.21 2.54
CA LEU A 53 2.88 6.97 1.93
C LEU A 53 3.95 5.88 1.92
N ASP A 54 5.19 6.23 1.58
CA ASP A 54 6.31 5.30 1.61
C ASP A 54 6.57 4.80 3.05
N SER A 55 6.48 5.69 4.04
CA SER A 55 6.62 5.31 5.46
C SER A 55 5.53 4.32 5.89
N ILE A 56 4.28 4.55 5.48
CA ILE A 56 3.16 3.64 5.73
C ILE A 56 3.41 2.31 5.01
N GLN A 57 3.65 2.33 3.69
CA GLN A 57 3.88 1.15 2.88
C GLN A 57 5.03 0.30 3.44
N ARG A 58 6.13 0.93 3.86
CA ARG A 58 7.30 0.26 4.39
C ARG A 58 7.01 -0.60 5.62
N LEU A 59 6.16 -0.14 6.53
CA LEU A 59 5.77 -0.93 7.71
C LEU A 59 5.12 -2.26 7.31
N PHE A 60 4.23 -2.21 6.32
CA PHE A 60 3.57 -3.41 5.79
C PHE A 60 4.52 -4.29 4.99
N LEU A 61 5.39 -3.71 4.18
CA LEU A 61 6.35 -4.49 3.40
C LEU A 61 7.32 -5.26 4.29
N LEU A 62 7.81 -4.66 5.38
CA LEU A 62 8.61 -5.35 6.39
C LEU A 62 7.82 -6.48 7.05
N TYR A 63 6.54 -6.24 7.36
CA TYR A 63 5.67 -7.27 7.93
C TYR A 63 5.42 -8.47 6.99
N ILE A 64 5.26 -8.21 5.69
CA ILE A 64 5.04 -9.24 4.67
C ILE A 64 6.32 -10.05 4.41
N THR A 65 7.44 -9.36 4.26
CA THR A 65 8.73 -9.97 3.88
C THR A 65 9.46 -10.61 5.05
N GLY A 66 9.33 -10.05 6.25
CA GLY A 66 10.18 -10.38 7.40
C GLY A 66 11.62 -9.86 7.26
N ALA A 67 11.89 -8.94 6.33
CA ALA A 67 13.24 -8.43 6.07
C ALA A 67 13.75 -7.50 7.19
N TYR A 68 15.06 -7.25 7.20
CA TYR A 68 15.69 -6.35 8.17
C TYR A 68 15.15 -4.93 8.07
N ARG A 69 15.09 -4.24 9.22
CA ARG A 69 14.66 -2.83 9.30
C ARG A 69 15.53 -1.85 8.53
N THR A 70 16.74 -2.22 8.11
CA THR A 70 17.65 -1.41 7.27
C THR A 70 17.44 -1.63 5.78
N THR A 71 16.61 -2.60 5.37
CA THR A 71 16.37 -2.92 3.97
C THR A 71 15.74 -1.72 3.23
N PRO A 72 16.27 -1.31 2.06
CA PRO A 72 15.68 -0.25 1.24
C PRO A 72 14.24 -0.57 0.81
N ILE A 73 13.35 0.43 0.78
CA ILE A 73 11.94 0.23 0.40
C ILE A 73 11.80 -0.27 -1.04
N ALA A 74 12.64 0.20 -1.96
CA ALA A 74 12.65 -0.25 -3.35
C ALA A 74 12.92 -1.76 -3.47
N ALA A 75 13.87 -2.27 -2.68
CA ALA A 75 14.15 -3.71 -2.64
C ALA A 75 12.95 -4.51 -2.09
N LEU A 76 12.28 -3.98 -1.06
CA LEU A 76 11.07 -4.61 -0.51
C LEU A 76 9.90 -4.63 -1.52
N GLN A 77 9.71 -3.56 -2.28
CA GLN A 77 8.70 -3.46 -3.33
C GLN A 77 8.94 -4.49 -4.43
N VAL A 78 10.18 -4.62 -4.90
CA VAL A 78 10.57 -5.63 -5.90
C VAL A 78 10.39 -7.04 -5.34
N ALA A 79 10.88 -7.33 -4.14
CA ALA A 79 10.78 -8.65 -3.52
C ALA A 79 9.32 -9.10 -3.26
N THR A 80 8.41 -8.15 -3.05
CA THR A 80 6.97 -8.43 -2.89
C THR A 80 6.18 -8.32 -4.19
N GLY A 81 6.78 -7.83 -5.28
CA GLY A 81 6.07 -7.50 -6.50
C GLY A 81 4.95 -6.47 -6.28
N LEU A 82 5.18 -5.49 -5.42
CA LEU A 82 4.22 -4.42 -5.11
C LEU A 82 4.75 -3.08 -5.63
N GLN A 83 3.90 -2.34 -6.34
CA GLN A 83 4.25 -1.02 -6.86
C GLN A 83 4.33 0.02 -5.73
N PRO A 84 5.14 1.09 -5.87
CA PRO A 84 5.05 2.25 -5.00
C PRO A 84 3.62 2.77 -4.86
N LEU A 85 3.22 3.00 -3.62
CA LEU A 85 1.85 3.33 -3.27
C LEU A 85 1.37 4.64 -3.91
N HIS A 86 2.26 5.64 -4.02
CA HIS A 86 1.95 6.92 -4.65
C HIS A 86 1.60 6.78 -6.15
N LEU A 87 2.29 5.90 -6.88
CA LEU A 87 2.00 5.63 -8.29
C LEU A 87 0.65 4.94 -8.44
N LYS A 88 0.36 3.97 -7.56
CA LYS A 88 -0.92 3.27 -7.55
C LYS A 88 -2.09 4.24 -7.33
N ILE A 89 -1.97 5.16 -6.38
CA ILE A 89 -2.98 6.18 -6.11
C ILE A 89 -3.18 7.12 -7.30
N GLN A 90 -2.09 7.57 -7.93
CA GLN A 90 -2.18 8.42 -9.12
C GLN A 90 -2.87 7.70 -10.29
N GLN A 91 -2.59 6.41 -10.46
CA GLN A 91 -3.24 5.58 -11.45
C GLN A 91 -4.75 5.48 -11.19
N GLU A 92 -5.17 5.17 -9.97
CA GLU A 92 -6.59 5.10 -9.60
C GLU A 92 -7.30 6.46 -9.75
N ALA A 93 -6.64 7.56 -9.39
CA ALA A 93 -7.16 8.91 -9.59
C ALA A 93 -7.38 9.21 -11.09
N THR A 94 -6.46 8.75 -11.94
CA THR A 94 -6.55 8.93 -13.39
C THR A 94 -7.71 8.12 -13.96
N TYR A 95 -7.87 6.85 -13.54
CA TYR A 95 -9.01 6.03 -13.96
C TYR A 95 -10.35 6.64 -13.52
N ALA A 96 -10.46 7.09 -12.28
CA ALA A 96 -11.68 7.73 -11.78
C ALA A 96 -12.03 9.00 -12.58
N ARG A 97 -11.02 9.78 -12.98
CA ARG A 97 -11.22 10.98 -13.82
C ARG A 97 -11.70 10.61 -15.23
N VAL A 98 -11.08 9.62 -15.87
CA VAL A 98 -11.47 9.16 -17.21
C VAL A 98 -12.87 8.57 -17.19
N ALA A 99 -13.19 7.75 -16.18
CA ALA A 99 -14.53 7.18 -16.02
C ALA A 99 -15.61 8.27 -15.90
N ARG A 100 -15.35 9.33 -15.13
CA ARG A 100 -16.27 10.49 -15.03
C ARG A 100 -16.42 11.24 -16.35
N ALA A 101 -15.33 11.39 -17.11
CA ALA A 101 -15.35 12.08 -18.40
C ALA A 101 -16.14 11.30 -19.46
N ILE A 102 -16.13 9.96 -19.40
CA ILE A 102 -16.91 9.10 -20.31
C ILE A 102 -18.40 9.10 -19.93
N SER A 103 -18.74 9.26 -18.65
CA SER A 103 -20.13 9.29 -18.17
C SER A 103 -20.82 10.65 -18.27
N SER A 104 -20.09 11.70 -18.69
CA SER A 104 -20.62 13.07 -18.86
C SER A 104 -20.91 13.33 -20.34
#